data_AF-A0A2E6W595-F1
#
_entry.id   AF-A0A2E6W595-F1
#
_cell.length_a   1.000
_cell.length_b   1.000
_cell.length_c   1.000
_cell.angle_alpha   90.00
_cell.angle_beta   90.00
_cell.angle_gamma   90.00
#
_symmetry.space_group_name_H-M   'P 1'
#
loop_
_entity.id
_entity.type
_entity.pdbx_description
1 polymer ?
#
loop_
_entity_poly.entity_id
_entity_poly.type
_entity_poly.pdbx_seq_one_letter_code
_entity_poly.pdbx_strand_id
1 'polypeptide(L)'
;MNKDFAFILGNGVTRLEVDCVSLLDKGIVYGCNRIYEEFAPSVLVSTDVGISTEIQQSGYSARNVHYTRSVHKIEDSGANVLPKEFEGYSSGPAALALASLSPANYLFLIGMDLKGVNNMINNIYAGTAHYKDKNTDAVFFGNWVDQITTIIGKHTSKRFMHVNPLDNFTADEFRKNPNFETITLSVFKSMINNT
;
A
#
# COMPACT_ATOMS: atom_id res chain seq x y z
N MET A 1 -10.28 -16.76 8.04
CA MET A 1 -9.55 -15.75 7.25
C MET A 1 -9.60 -16.16 5.78
N ASN A 2 -10.23 -15.34 4.93
CA ASN A 2 -10.32 -15.62 3.50
C ASN A 2 -8.94 -15.37 2.87
N LYS A 3 -8.31 -16.42 2.33
CA LYS A 3 -6.98 -16.31 1.69
C LYS A 3 -7.04 -15.68 0.31
N ASP A 4 -8.24 -15.42 -0.20
CA ASP A 4 -8.48 -14.89 -1.53
C ASP A 4 -8.42 -13.35 -1.58
N PHE A 5 -8.45 -12.69 -0.42
CA PHE A 5 -8.44 -11.25 -0.29
C PHE A 5 -7.10 -10.73 0.21
N ALA A 6 -6.55 -9.76 -0.53
CA ALA A 6 -5.45 -8.92 -0.08
C ALA A 6 -5.88 -7.45 -0.09
N PHE A 7 -5.64 -6.77 1.02
CA PHE A 7 -5.92 -5.35 1.19
C PHE A 7 -4.61 -4.58 1.22
N ILE A 8 -4.41 -3.68 0.27
CA ILE A 8 -3.17 -2.93 0.10
C ILE A 8 -3.45 -1.49 0.50
N LEU A 9 -2.86 -1.07 1.61
CA LEU A 9 -3.13 0.22 2.24
C LEU A 9 -2.02 1.21 1.86
N GLY A 10 -2.38 2.16 1.01
CA GLY A 10 -1.62 3.39 0.82
C GLY A 10 -1.77 4.34 2.02
N ASN A 11 -1.28 5.56 1.87
CA ASN A 11 -1.33 6.59 2.92
C ASN A 11 -2.09 7.85 2.45
N GLY A 12 -2.86 7.72 1.36
CA GLY A 12 -3.77 8.74 0.87
C GLY A 12 -4.96 8.95 1.81
N VAL A 13 -5.52 10.15 1.80
CA VAL A 13 -6.65 10.56 2.66
C VAL A 13 -7.90 9.68 2.49
N THR A 14 -8.14 9.09 1.32
CA THR A 14 -9.30 8.18 1.11
C THR A 14 -9.23 6.91 1.96
N ARG A 15 -8.04 6.55 2.49
CA ARG A 15 -7.92 5.43 3.45
C ARG A 15 -8.79 5.66 4.70
N LEU A 16 -8.98 6.91 5.11
CA LEU A 16 -9.76 7.27 6.29
C LEU A 16 -11.25 6.88 6.17
N GLU A 17 -11.73 6.53 4.99
CA GLU A 17 -13.10 6.08 4.74
C GLU A 17 -13.31 4.58 5.06
N VAL A 18 -12.22 3.85 5.36
CA VAL A 18 -12.22 2.41 5.59
C VAL A 18 -11.72 2.09 7.01
N ASP A 19 -12.48 1.28 7.75
CA ASP A 19 -12.00 0.66 9.00
C ASP A 19 -10.96 -0.42 8.66
N CYS A 20 -9.69 0.01 8.62
CA CYS A 20 -8.58 -0.83 8.21
C CYS A 20 -8.28 -1.97 9.19
N VAL A 21 -8.58 -1.81 10.49
CA VAL A 21 -8.32 -2.84 11.49
C VAL A 21 -9.24 -4.04 11.27
N SER A 22 -10.52 -3.79 10.95
CA SER A 22 -11.50 -4.84 10.65
C SER A 22 -11.12 -5.72 9.45
N LEU A 23 -10.25 -5.24 8.55
CA LEU A 23 -9.81 -5.98 7.37
C LEU A 23 -8.93 -7.18 7.73
N LEU A 24 -8.28 -7.17 8.91
CA LEU A 24 -7.45 -8.28 9.38
C LEU A 24 -8.25 -9.59 9.56
N ASP A 25 -9.54 -9.49 9.88
CA ASP A 25 -10.42 -10.65 10.00
C ASP A 25 -10.86 -11.20 8.64
N LYS A 26 -10.75 -10.38 7.59
CA LYS A 26 -11.26 -10.64 6.25
C LYS A 26 -10.21 -11.17 5.29
N GLY A 27 -8.94 -10.85 5.47
CA GLY A 27 -7.88 -11.23 4.55
C GLY A 27 -6.50 -10.75 4.99
N ILE A 28 -5.54 -10.77 4.07
CA ILE A 28 -4.17 -10.34 4.36
C ILE A 28 -4.05 -8.84 4.14
N VAL A 29 -3.63 -8.10 5.17
CA VAL A 29 -3.46 -6.64 5.09
C VAL A 29 -1.99 -6.31 4.87
N TYR A 30 -1.72 -5.63 3.76
CA TYR A 30 -0.42 -5.09 3.39
C TYR A 30 -0.42 -3.59 3.65
N GLY A 31 0.32 -3.16 4.66
CA GLY A 31 0.47 -1.76 5.04
C GLY A 31 1.85 -1.21 4.66
N CYS A 32 2.00 0.11 4.70
CA CYS A 32 3.30 0.73 4.47
C CYS A 32 3.63 1.87 5.44
N ASN A 33 4.92 2.01 5.73
CA ASN A 33 5.49 3.07 6.55
C ASN A 33 4.79 3.20 7.92
N ARG A 34 4.33 4.40 8.31
CA ARG A 34 3.80 4.73 9.66
C ARG A 34 2.50 4.05 10.07
N ILE A 35 1.85 3.27 9.20
CA ILE A 35 0.59 2.58 9.58
C ILE A 35 0.75 1.62 10.75
N TYR A 36 1.98 1.14 11.00
CA TYR A 36 2.32 0.31 12.14
C TYR A 36 2.05 0.94 13.51
N GLU A 37 1.94 2.27 13.58
CA GLU A 37 1.59 3.02 14.79
C GLU A 37 0.08 2.99 15.09
N GLU A 38 -0.75 2.78 14.06
CA GLU A 38 -2.21 2.67 14.20
C GLU A 38 -2.62 1.24 14.56
N PHE A 39 -2.05 0.26 13.87
CA PHE A 39 -2.23 -1.17 14.12
C PHE A 39 -1.13 -1.98 13.41
N ALA A 40 -0.97 -3.26 13.75
CA ALA A 40 -0.04 -4.15 13.05
C ALA A 40 -0.71 -4.77 11.79
N PRO A 41 -0.39 -4.34 10.56
CA PRO A 41 -0.83 -5.05 9.36
C PRO A 41 -0.19 -6.45 9.30
N SER A 42 -0.80 -7.36 8.53
CA SER A 42 -0.25 -8.72 8.31
C SER A 42 1.15 -8.68 7.71
N VAL A 43 1.42 -7.71 6.82
CA VAL A 43 2.72 -7.42 6.24
C VAL A 43 2.91 -5.90 6.20
N LEU A 44 4.04 -5.42 6.72
CA LEU A 44 4.45 -4.02 6.63
C LEU A 44 5.59 -3.86 5.62
N VAL A 45 5.58 -2.77 4.84
CA VAL A 45 6.68 -2.41 3.94
C VAL A 45 7.16 -0.98 4.19
N SER A 46 8.48 -0.77 4.27
CA SER A 46 9.07 0.57 4.21
C SER A 46 10.33 0.60 3.35
N THR A 47 10.42 1.60 2.46
CA THR A 47 11.51 1.71 1.50
C THR A 47 12.39 2.92 1.67
N ASP A 48 11.93 3.94 2.41
CA ASP A 48 12.74 5.11 2.78
C ASP A 48 13.70 4.76 3.93
N VAL A 49 14.92 5.29 3.90
CA VAL A 49 15.96 4.96 4.89
C VAL A 49 15.57 5.41 6.30
N GLY A 50 14.97 6.59 6.46
CA GLY A 50 14.60 7.15 7.76
C GLY A 50 13.48 6.34 8.39
N ILE A 51 12.39 6.15 7.64
CA ILE A 51 11.25 5.33 8.10
C ILE A 51 11.65 3.88 8.38
N SER A 52 12.46 3.27 7.51
CA SER A 52 12.89 1.87 7.70
C SER A 52 13.78 1.71 8.92
N THR A 53 14.65 2.68 9.19
CA THR A 53 15.50 2.70 10.37
C THR A 53 14.65 2.85 11.64
N GLU A 54 13.72 3.81 11.67
CA GLU A 54 12.81 4.05 12.79
C GLU A 54 12.00 2.79 13.15
N ILE A 55 11.37 2.15 12.16
CA ILE A 55 10.57 0.93 12.36
C ILE A 55 11.43 -0.21 12.92
N GLN A 56 12.63 -0.42 12.38
CA GLN A 56 13.52 -1.49 12.85
C GLN A 56 14.01 -1.24 14.29
N GLN A 57 14.41 0.00 14.60
CA GLN A 57 14.88 0.39 15.94
C GLN A 57 13.78 0.34 17.01
N SER A 58 12.51 0.49 16.63
CA SER A 58 11.38 0.31 17.54
C SER A 58 11.19 -1.15 18.04
N GLY A 59 11.89 -2.12 17.43
CA GLY A 59 11.68 -3.55 17.70
C GLY A 59 10.39 -4.11 17.09
N TYR A 60 9.73 -3.36 16.21
CA TYR A 60 8.55 -3.84 15.46
C TYR A 60 8.89 -5.07 14.61
N SER A 61 10.04 -5.01 13.91
CA SER A 61 10.47 -6.02 12.94
C SER A 61 10.78 -7.38 13.57
N ALA A 62 11.13 -7.42 14.86
CA ALA A 62 11.40 -8.66 15.58
C ALA A 62 10.12 -9.46 15.92
N ARG A 63 8.95 -8.83 15.81
CA ARG A 63 7.65 -9.40 16.25
C ARG A 63 6.62 -9.46 15.13
N ASN A 64 6.88 -8.81 14.01
CA ASN A 64 5.93 -8.65 12.90
C ASN A 64 6.64 -8.85 11.56
N VAL A 65 5.88 -9.20 10.52
CA VAL A 65 6.41 -9.32 9.17
C VAL A 65 6.63 -7.92 8.59
N HIS A 66 7.88 -7.49 8.55
CA HIS A 66 8.30 -6.24 7.96
C HIS A 66 9.28 -6.48 6.81
N TYR A 67 9.09 -5.83 5.67
CA TYR A 67 9.99 -5.83 4.53
C TYR A 67 10.60 -4.45 4.28
N THR A 68 11.91 -4.41 4.07
CA THR A 68 12.64 -3.21 3.66
C THR A 68 13.65 -3.50 2.56
N ARG A 69 14.32 -2.48 2.03
CA ARG A 69 15.40 -2.64 1.04
C ARG A 69 16.61 -3.28 1.72
N SER A 70 17.35 -4.13 0.99
CA SER A 70 18.59 -4.74 1.50
C SER A 70 19.56 -3.71 2.09
N VAL A 71 19.74 -2.57 1.41
CA VAL A 71 20.62 -1.47 1.83
C VAL A 71 20.18 -0.76 3.12
N HIS A 72 18.95 -0.99 3.60
CA HIS A 72 18.42 -0.37 4.82
C HIS A 72 18.16 -1.38 5.93
N LYS A 73 18.40 -2.68 5.68
CA LYS A 73 18.22 -3.72 6.68
C LYS A 73 19.31 -3.61 7.75
N ILE A 74 18.87 -3.45 9.00
CA ILE A 74 19.72 -3.56 10.19
C ILE A 74 19.89 -5.05 10.51
N GLU A 75 21.13 -5.45 10.80
CA GLU A 75 21.43 -6.82 11.23
C GLU A 75 20.63 -7.18 12.49
N ASP A 76 20.12 -8.41 12.56
CA ASP A 76 19.31 -8.94 13.67
C ASP A 76 18.03 -8.16 14.05
N SER A 77 17.59 -7.19 13.25
CA SER A 77 16.35 -6.44 13.53
C SER A 77 15.07 -7.27 13.38
N GLY A 78 15.15 -8.42 12.70
CA GLY A 78 14.00 -9.24 12.29
C GLY A 78 13.35 -8.79 10.96
N ALA A 79 13.80 -7.70 10.35
CA ALA A 79 13.28 -7.25 9.06
C ALA A 79 13.66 -8.21 7.92
N ASN A 80 12.75 -8.39 6.98
CA ASN A 80 12.95 -9.13 5.75
C ASN A 80 13.43 -8.18 4.63
N VAL A 81 14.08 -8.75 3.62
CA VAL A 81 14.53 -8.02 2.44
C VAL A 81 13.48 -8.16 1.34
N LEU A 82 13.12 -7.04 0.70
CA LEU A 82 12.25 -7.04 -0.47
C LEU A 82 12.85 -7.88 -1.60
N PRO A 83 12.03 -8.60 -2.39
CA PRO A 83 12.49 -9.23 -3.62
C PRO A 83 13.24 -8.23 -4.50
N LYS A 84 14.37 -8.65 -5.09
CA LYS A 84 15.27 -7.78 -5.86
C LYS A 84 14.56 -7.00 -6.97
N GLU A 85 13.52 -7.59 -7.57
CA GLU A 85 12.72 -6.93 -8.61
C GLU A 85 11.88 -5.73 -8.11
N PHE A 86 11.61 -5.65 -6.80
CA PHE A 86 10.80 -4.59 -6.19
C PHE A 86 11.61 -3.68 -5.26
N GLU A 87 12.92 -3.92 -5.10
CA GLU A 87 13.76 -3.08 -4.25
C GLU A 87 13.79 -1.62 -4.72
N GLY A 88 13.54 -1.34 -6.00
CA GLY A 88 13.45 0.02 -6.52
C GLY A 88 12.13 0.73 -6.23
N TYR A 89 11.09 0.01 -5.78
CA TYR A 89 9.73 0.55 -5.71
C TYR A 89 9.51 1.42 -4.47
N SER A 90 8.50 2.29 -4.53
CA SER A 90 8.01 3.02 -3.36
C SER A 90 7.23 2.06 -2.44
N SER A 91 7.14 2.34 -1.13
CA SER A 91 6.54 1.40 -0.17
C SER A 91 5.14 0.89 -0.52
N GLY A 92 4.24 1.77 -1.01
CA GLY A 92 2.88 1.37 -1.42
C GLY A 92 2.88 0.39 -2.61
N PRO A 93 3.51 0.73 -3.75
CA PRO A 93 3.71 -0.21 -4.86
C PRO A 93 4.46 -1.49 -4.47
N ALA A 94 5.46 -1.42 -3.60
CA ALA A 94 6.17 -2.61 -3.11
C ALA A 94 5.26 -3.52 -2.26
N ALA A 95 4.37 -2.94 -1.44
CA ALA A 95 3.34 -3.68 -0.72
C ALA A 95 2.35 -4.37 -1.68
N LEU A 96 1.94 -3.69 -2.77
CA LEU A 96 1.13 -4.29 -3.83
C LEU A 96 1.85 -5.44 -4.54
N ALA A 97 3.15 -5.28 -4.79
CA ALA A 97 3.96 -6.30 -5.43
C ALA A 97 4.04 -7.58 -4.58
N LEU A 98 4.29 -7.45 -3.26
CA LEU A 98 4.24 -8.57 -2.33
C LEU A 98 2.86 -9.22 -2.27
N ALA A 99 1.78 -8.43 -2.27
CA ALA A 99 0.41 -8.95 -2.30
C ALA A 99 0.13 -9.74 -3.58
N SER A 100 0.69 -9.32 -4.71
CA SER A 100 0.51 -9.95 -6.02
C SER A 100 1.24 -11.29 -6.16
N LEU A 101 2.26 -11.52 -5.34
CA LEU A 101 2.93 -12.82 -5.19
C LEU A 101 2.15 -13.79 -4.29
N SER A 102 1.13 -13.32 -3.56
CA SER A 102 0.34 -14.15 -2.67
C SER A 102 -0.71 -15.00 -3.42
N PRO A 103 -1.31 -16.01 -2.77
CA PRO A 103 -2.42 -16.77 -3.34
C PRO A 103 -3.68 -15.92 -3.59
N ALA A 104 -3.84 -14.74 -2.97
CA ALA A 104 -5.05 -13.92 -3.06
C ALA A 104 -5.37 -13.51 -4.49
N ASN A 105 -6.60 -13.70 -4.96
CA ASN A 105 -7.00 -13.31 -6.32
C ASN A 105 -7.65 -11.92 -6.40
N TYR A 106 -8.12 -11.38 -5.29
CA TYR A 106 -8.72 -10.05 -5.23
C TYR A 106 -7.82 -9.11 -4.42
N LEU A 107 -7.27 -8.11 -5.11
CA LEU A 107 -6.34 -7.13 -4.56
C LEU A 107 -7.03 -5.76 -4.52
N PHE A 108 -7.31 -5.29 -3.32
CA PHE A 108 -7.99 -4.01 -3.07
C PHE A 108 -6.96 -2.94 -2.74
N LEU A 109 -6.78 -1.97 -3.63
CA LEU A 109 -5.93 -0.80 -3.42
C LEU A 109 -6.77 0.27 -2.71
N ILE A 110 -6.44 0.58 -1.46
CA ILE A 110 -7.17 1.50 -0.59
C ILE A 110 -6.22 2.63 -0.17
N GLY A 111 -6.66 3.90 -0.28
CA GLY A 111 -5.78 5.02 0.04
C GLY A 111 -4.62 5.20 -0.94
N MET A 112 -4.73 4.68 -2.16
CA MET A 112 -3.72 4.83 -3.21
C MET A 112 -3.99 6.09 -4.04
N ASP A 113 -4.07 7.23 -3.35
CA ASP A 113 -4.46 8.48 -3.96
C ASP A 113 -3.31 9.07 -4.79
N LEU A 114 -3.50 9.07 -6.11
CA LEU A 114 -2.48 9.49 -7.09
C LEU A 114 -2.48 10.99 -7.37
N LYS A 115 -3.15 11.82 -6.58
CA LYS A 115 -3.14 13.28 -6.78
C LYS A 115 -3.29 14.01 -5.46
N GLY A 116 -2.81 15.24 -5.40
CA GLY A 116 -3.01 16.11 -4.25
C GLY A 116 -4.46 16.57 -4.07
N VAL A 117 -4.75 17.08 -2.86
CA VAL A 117 -6.00 17.81 -2.57
C VAL A 117 -5.68 19.30 -2.68
N ASN A 118 -6.38 20.03 -3.54
CA ASN A 118 -6.10 21.45 -3.81
C ASN A 118 -4.63 21.73 -4.19
N ASN A 119 -4.01 20.82 -4.95
CA ASN A 119 -2.58 20.82 -5.32
C ASN A 119 -1.59 20.64 -4.16
N MET A 120 -2.07 20.33 -2.96
CA MET A 120 -1.25 20.05 -1.78
C MET A 120 -1.07 18.55 -1.57
N ILE A 121 -0.01 18.17 -0.85
CA ILE A 121 0.22 16.79 -0.45
C ILE A 121 -1.00 16.20 0.30
N ASN A 122 -1.36 14.97 -0.04
CA ASN A 122 -2.53 14.26 0.48
C ASN A 122 -2.14 12.99 1.26
N ASN A 123 -1.02 13.06 1.99
CA ASN A 123 -0.55 11.94 2.81
C ASN A 123 -1.00 12.16 4.26
N ILE A 124 -1.65 11.15 4.86
CA ILE A 124 -2.17 11.21 6.24
C ILE A 124 -1.05 11.53 7.26
N TYR A 125 0.19 11.13 6.97
CA TYR A 125 1.35 11.38 7.83
C TYR A 125 2.17 12.62 7.44
N ALA A 126 1.70 13.44 6.52
CA ALA A 126 2.39 14.70 6.20
C ALA A 126 2.61 15.54 7.47
N GLY A 127 3.80 16.14 7.60
CA GLY A 127 4.23 16.88 8.78
C GLY A 127 4.80 16.03 9.93
N THR A 128 4.83 14.70 9.81
CA THR A 128 5.55 13.82 10.75
C THR A 128 7.01 13.63 10.33
N ALA A 129 7.85 13.09 11.22
CA ALA A 129 9.26 12.84 10.89
C ALA A 129 9.39 11.95 9.63
N HIS A 130 10.35 12.29 8.77
CA HIS A 130 10.60 11.65 7.46
C HIS A 130 9.48 11.80 6.41
N TYR A 131 8.45 12.59 6.69
CA TYR A 131 7.44 12.99 5.70
C TYR A 131 7.58 14.47 5.35
N LYS A 132 7.12 14.84 4.15
CA LYS A 132 7.03 16.25 3.74
C LYS A 132 6.03 17.01 4.61
N ASP A 133 6.23 18.32 4.73
CA ASP A 133 5.30 19.21 5.43
C ASP A 133 3.91 19.21 4.78
N LYS A 134 2.85 19.40 5.58
CA LYS A 134 1.45 19.44 5.13
C LYS A 134 1.18 20.55 4.11
N ASN A 135 1.97 21.61 4.12
CA ASN A 135 1.87 22.74 3.20
C ASN A 135 2.81 22.60 2.00
N THR A 136 3.30 21.40 1.70
CA THR A 136 4.07 21.15 0.48
C THR A 136 3.14 20.83 -0.69
N ASP A 137 3.56 21.23 -1.89
CA ASP A 137 2.92 20.83 -3.14
C ASP A 137 2.79 19.30 -3.26
N ALA A 138 1.77 18.89 -4.01
CA ALA A 138 1.53 17.49 -4.33
C ALA A 138 2.79 16.82 -4.91
N VAL A 139 3.04 15.59 -4.47
CA VAL A 139 4.14 14.78 -5.00
C VAL A 139 3.78 14.28 -6.39
N PHE A 140 4.72 14.40 -7.33
CA PHE A 140 4.54 13.82 -8.66
C PHE A 140 4.37 12.30 -8.57
N PHE A 141 3.21 11.82 -9.02
CA PHE A 141 2.77 10.44 -8.86
C PHE A 141 3.23 9.49 -9.98
N GLY A 142 3.87 10.00 -11.05
CA GLY A 142 4.17 9.21 -12.26
C GLY A 142 4.97 7.93 -11.97
N ASN A 143 5.97 8.01 -11.09
CA ASN A 143 6.72 6.82 -10.68
C ASN A 143 5.85 5.75 -9.99
N TRP A 144 4.83 6.16 -9.23
CA TRP A 144 3.88 5.20 -8.62
C TRP A 144 3.00 4.56 -9.69
N VAL A 145 2.59 5.32 -10.69
CA VAL A 145 1.81 4.81 -11.84
C VAL A 145 2.61 3.79 -12.62
N ASP A 146 3.87 4.07 -12.96
CA ASP A 146 4.71 3.13 -13.71
C ASP A 146 4.90 1.80 -12.96
N GLN A 147 5.14 1.87 -11.65
CA GLN A 147 5.33 0.70 -10.78
C GLN A 147 4.05 -0.13 -10.68
N ILE A 148 2.92 0.51 -10.37
CA ILE A 148 1.63 -0.19 -10.21
C ILE A 148 1.17 -0.78 -11.55
N THR A 149 1.32 -0.05 -12.66
CA THR A 149 1.00 -0.56 -14.01
C THR A 149 1.82 -1.80 -14.34
N THR A 150 3.12 -1.79 -14.02
CA THR A 150 4.00 -2.95 -14.22
C THR A 150 3.51 -4.16 -13.43
N ILE A 151 3.08 -3.97 -12.18
CA ILE A 151 2.56 -5.06 -11.33
C ILE A 151 1.26 -5.61 -11.91
N ILE A 152 0.30 -4.75 -12.24
CA ILE A 152 -1.01 -5.16 -12.80
C ILE A 152 -0.80 -6.01 -14.07
N GLY A 153 0.06 -5.54 -14.99
CA GLY A 153 0.32 -6.22 -16.26
C GLY A 153 1.09 -7.54 -16.13
N LYS A 154 1.92 -7.72 -15.09
CA LYS A 154 2.62 -8.99 -14.81
C LYS A 154 1.70 -10.07 -14.22
N HIS A 155 0.64 -9.68 -13.51
CA HIS A 155 -0.22 -10.58 -12.74
C HIS A 155 -1.63 -10.65 -13.32
N THR A 156 -1.75 -11.00 -14.61
CA THR A 156 -3.01 -10.96 -15.37
C THR A 156 -4.11 -11.89 -14.86
N SER A 157 -3.79 -12.92 -14.07
CA SER A 157 -4.76 -13.81 -13.44
C SER A 157 -5.40 -13.24 -12.16
N LYS A 158 -4.89 -12.11 -11.67
CA LYS A 158 -5.34 -11.44 -10.43
C LYS A 158 -6.25 -10.27 -10.78
N ARG A 159 -7.22 -9.98 -9.91
CA ARG A 159 -8.12 -8.81 -10.03
C ARG A 159 -7.64 -7.68 -9.15
N PHE A 160 -7.37 -6.53 -9.75
CA PHE A 160 -6.94 -5.32 -9.06
C PHE A 160 -8.09 -4.32 -9.02
N MET A 161 -8.44 -3.85 -7.83
CA MET A 161 -9.56 -2.93 -7.61
C MET A 161 -9.08 -1.69 -6.88
N HIS A 162 -9.13 -0.53 -7.53
CA HIS A 162 -8.91 0.75 -6.86
C HIS A 162 -10.19 1.16 -6.14
N VAL A 163 -10.13 1.14 -4.81
CA VAL A 163 -11.29 1.38 -3.94
C VAL A 163 -11.47 2.86 -3.69
N ASN A 164 -12.59 3.41 -4.15
CA ASN A 164 -13.03 4.78 -3.91
C ASN A 164 -11.93 5.85 -4.08
N PRO A 165 -11.28 5.91 -5.27
CA PRO A 165 -10.17 6.83 -5.49
C PRO A 165 -10.58 8.29 -5.29
N LEU A 166 -9.63 9.10 -4.81
CA LEU A 166 -9.81 10.53 -4.58
C LEU A 166 -10.35 11.25 -5.82
N ASP A 167 -11.51 11.89 -5.69
CA ASP A 167 -12.26 12.55 -6.78
C ASP A 167 -12.43 11.66 -8.03
N ASN A 168 -12.61 10.35 -7.83
CA ASN A 168 -12.71 9.34 -8.89
C ASN A 168 -11.47 9.27 -9.82
N PHE A 169 -10.32 9.78 -9.35
CA PHE A 169 -9.10 9.79 -10.14
C PHE A 169 -8.31 8.48 -10.01
N THR A 170 -8.19 7.76 -11.13
CA THR A 170 -7.19 6.71 -11.30
C THR A 170 -6.42 6.96 -12.59
N ALA A 171 -5.22 6.41 -12.72
CA ALA A 171 -4.39 6.55 -13.91
C ALA A 171 -4.99 5.79 -15.10
N ASP A 172 -4.88 6.35 -16.31
CA ASP A 172 -5.35 5.71 -17.54
C ASP A 172 -4.54 4.46 -17.88
N GLU A 173 -3.27 4.43 -17.50
CA GLU A 173 -2.38 3.28 -17.59
C GLU A 173 -2.95 2.06 -16.86
N PHE A 174 -3.61 2.27 -15.72
CA PHE A 174 -4.22 1.17 -14.98
C PHE A 174 -5.44 0.65 -15.75
N ARG A 175 -6.29 1.56 -16.23
CA ARG A 175 -7.54 1.25 -16.96
C ARG A 175 -7.31 0.49 -18.27
N LYS A 176 -6.12 0.56 -18.87
CA LYS A 176 -5.75 -0.22 -20.06
C LYS A 176 -5.65 -1.72 -19.80
N ASN A 177 -5.55 -2.13 -18.52
CA ASN A 177 -5.42 -3.54 -18.16
C ASN A 177 -6.80 -4.17 -17.92
N PRO A 178 -7.14 -5.31 -18.56
CA PRO A 178 -8.47 -5.92 -18.47
C PRO A 178 -8.77 -6.50 -17.08
N ASN A 179 -7.75 -6.70 -16.26
CA ASN A 179 -7.85 -7.24 -14.91
C ASN A 179 -7.84 -6.15 -13.82
N PHE A 180 -7.99 -4.88 -14.21
CA PHE A 180 -8.10 -3.73 -13.31
C PHE A 180 -9.47 -3.07 -13.42
N GLU A 181 -10.02 -2.65 -12.28
CA GLU A 181 -11.22 -1.84 -12.22
C GLU A 181 -11.19 -0.84 -11.06
N THR A 182 -12.09 0.15 -11.10
CA THR A 182 -12.36 1.04 -9.97
C THR A 182 -13.71 0.66 -9.37
N ILE A 183 -13.78 0.58 -8.05
CA ILE A 183 -15.02 0.25 -7.33
C ILE A 183 -15.36 1.33 -6.29
N THR A 184 -16.65 1.51 -6.03
CA THR A 184 -17.10 2.40 -4.95
C THR A 184 -16.90 1.75 -3.59
N LEU A 185 -16.95 2.57 -2.53
CA LEU A 185 -16.90 2.09 -1.16
C LEU A 185 -18.04 1.10 -0.82
N SER A 186 -19.23 1.31 -1.40
CA SER A 186 -20.39 0.42 -1.21
C SER A 186 -20.19 -0.95 -1.87
N VAL A 187 -19.65 -0.97 -3.09
CA VAL A 187 -19.32 -2.23 -3.79
C VAL A 187 -18.24 -2.98 -3.02
N PHE A 188 -17.18 -2.29 -2.59
CA PHE A 188 -16.12 -2.87 -1.77
C PHE A 188 -16.68 -3.53 -0.50
N LYS A 189 -17.49 -2.80 0.28
CA LYS A 189 -18.11 -3.32 1.51
C LYS A 189 -19.02 -4.52 1.26
N SER A 190 -19.73 -4.55 0.12
CA SER A 190 -20.54 -5.71 -0.28
C SER A 190 -19.66 -6.94 -0.56
N MET A 191 -18.56 -6.77 -1.30
CA MET A 191 -17.67 -7.88 -1.67
C MET A 191 -17.04 -8.57 -0.44
N ILE A 192 -16.57 -7.80 0.54
CA ILE A 192 -15.84 -8.34 1.69
C ILE A 192 -16.75 -8.89 2.81
N ASN A 193 -18.06 -8.66 2.71
CA ASN A 193 -19.04 -9.12 3.70
C ASN A 193 -19.98 -10.22 3.17
N ASN A 194 -20.10 -10.38 1.86
CA ASN A 194 -20.94 -11.40 1.23
C ASN A 194 -20.14 -12.63 0.73
N THR A 195 -19.02 -12.93 1.38
CA THR A 195 -18.18 -14.11 1.13
C THR A 195 -18.23 -15.11 2.27
#